data_AF-A0A450WXD8-F1
#
_entry.id   AF-A0A450WXD8-F1
#
_cell.length_a   1.000
_cell.length_b   1.000
_cell.length_c   1.000
_cell.angle_alpha   90.00
_cell.angle_beta   90.00
_cell.angle_gamma   90.00
#
_symmetry.space_group_name_H-M   'P 1'
#
loop_
_entity.id
_entity.type
_entity.pdbx_description
1 polymer ?
#
loop_
_entity_poly.entity_id
_entity_poly.type
_entity_poly.pdbx_seq_one_letter_code
_entity_poly.pdbx_strand_id
1 'polypeptide(L)'
;MDGFLIFIPETQPLMNWQQVRERYPHKWVLVEMIESHGENNWRYPDQLTVVDAFTEVSDALDHHEKLHRRIPERDYFVVHTDKRKLAIKERYWFGARMAS
;
A
#
# COMPACT_ATOMS: atom_id res chain seq x y z
N MET A 1 -16.78 19.23 19.16
CA MET A 1 -16.84 19.71 17.77
C MET A 1 -16.00 18.71 16.99
N ASP A 2 -16.55 17.53 16.75
CA ASP A 2 -15.78 16.41 16.22
C ASP A 2 -16.49 15.92 14.97
N GLY A 3 -16.62 16.87 14.05
CA GLY A 3 -17.05 16.65 12.68
C GLY A 3 -15.81 16.54 11.81
N PHE A 4 -15.13 15.40 11.87
CA PHE A 4 -14.39 14.91 10.72
C PHE A 4 -14.87 13.50 10.46
N LEU A 5 -15.92 13.47 9.64
CA LEU A 5 -16.30 12.37 8.79
C LEU A 5 -15.04 11.58 8.43
N ILE A 6 -15.09 10.27 8.64
CA ILE A 6 -14.22 9.35 7.91
C ILE A 6 -14.54 9.67 6.44
N PHE A 7 -13.68 10.46 5.82
CA PHE A 7 -13.70 10.64 4.38
C PHE A 7 -13.38 9.25 3.85
N ILE A 8 -14.44 8.49 3.56
CA ILE A 8 -14.37 7.38 2.62
C ILE A 8 -14.52 8.09 1.28
N PRO A 9 -13.43 8.53 0.62
CA PRO A 9 -13.57 8.95 -0.76
C PRO A 9 -14.19 7.77 -1.51
N GLU A 10 -15.08 8.10 -2.43
CA GLU A 10 -15.27 7.39 -3.69
C GLU A 10 -14.13 6.38 -3.92
N THR A 11 -14.47 5.09 -3.89
CA THR A 11 -13.55 3.95 -3.90
C THR A 11 -12.28 4.29 -4.67
N GLN A 12 -11.15 4.45 -3.97
CA GLN A 12 -9.88 4.77 -4.61
C GLN A 12 -9.67 3.77 -5.76
N PRO A 13 -9.30 4.26 -6.96
CA PRO A 13 -9.31 3.42 -8.15
C PRO A 13 -8.38 2.21 -7.96
N LEU A 14 -8.93 1.03 -8.25
CA LEU A 14 -8.16 -0.22 -8.28
C LEU A 14 -7.21 -0.17 -9.48
N MET A 15 -5.94 -0.41 -9.23
CA MET A 15 -4.86 -0.30 -10.20
C MET A 15 -3.93 -1.50 -10.13
N ASN A 16 -3.39 -1.91 -11.29
CA ASN A 16 -2.21 -2.75 -11.29
C ASN A 16 -0.94 -1.91 -11.03
N TRP A 17 0.18 -2.59 -10.73
CA TRP A 17 1.42 -1.90 -10.39
C TRP A 17 1.96 -1.00 -11.54
N GLN A 18 1.77 -1.38 -12.80
CA GLN A 18 2.21 -0.56 -13.92
C GLN A 18 1.48 0.79 -13.95
N GLN A 19 0.16 0.80 -13.78
CA GLN A 19 -0.65 2.01 -13.74
C GLN A 19 -0.24 2.94 -12.59
N VAL A 20 0.08 2.36 -11.42
CA VAL A 20 0.60 3.14 -10.28
C VAL A 20 1.90 3.84 -10.65
N ARG A 21 2.83 3.14 -11.32
CA ARG A 21 4.11 3.73 -11.75
C ARG A 21 3.94 4.85 -12.77
N GLU A 22 3.01 4.69 -13.71
CA GLU A 22 2.71 5.70 -14.73
C GLU A 22 2.08 6.96 -14.12
N ARG A 23 1.22 6.78 -13.11
CA ARG A 23 0.53 7.89 -12.44
C ARG A 23 1.39 8.62 -11.41
N TYR A 24 2.31 7.91 -10.74
CA TYR A 24 3.16 8.45 -9.67
C TYR A 24 4.66 8.20 -9.96
N PRO A 25 5.23 8.78 -11.03
CA PRO A 25 6.62 8.53 -11.39
C PRO A 25 7.60 9.09 -10.34
N HIS A 26 8.63 8.33 -9.98
CA HIS A 26 9.69 8.71 -9.03
C HIS A 26 9.16 9.15 -7.66
N LYS A 27 8.22 8.39 -7.12
CA LYS A 27 7.59 8.62 -5.81
C LYS A 27 7.66 7.39 -4.94
N TRP A 28 7.67 7.64 -3.64
CA TRP A 28 7.24 6.65 -2.65
C TRP A 28 5.72 6.65 -2.60
N VAL A 29 5.10 5.49 -2.71
CA VAL A 29 3.65 5.34 -2.59
C VAL A 29 3.34 4.43 -1.42
N LEU A 30 2.32 4.82 -0.65
CA LEU A 30 1.68 3.96 0.33
C LEU A 30 0.50 3.29 -0.37
N VAL A 31 0.56 1.97 -0.51
CA VAL A 31 -0.46 1.19 -1.20
C VAL A 31 -1.16 0.23 -0.25
N GLU A 32 -2.46 0.04 -0.45
CA GLU A 32 -3.19 -1.11 0.08
C GLU A 32 -3.17 -2.22 -0.97
N MET A 33 -2.80 -3.42 -0.59
CA MET A 33 -2.95 -4.58 -1.46
C MET A 33 -4.35 -5.16 -1.34
N ILE A 34 -5.11 -5.10 -2.44
CA ILE A 34 -6.52 -5.52 -2.48
C ILE A 34 -6.62 -6.98 -2.94
N GLU A 35 -5.94 -7.32 -4.04
CA GLU A 35 -5.88 -8.69 -4.56
C GLU A 35 -4.44 -9.06 -4.94
N SER A 36 -4.09 -10.32 -4.69
CA SER A 36 -2.77 -10.85 -5.03
C SER A 36 -2.76 -12.35 -5.22
N HIS A 37 -1.88 -12.82 -6.10
CA HIS A 37 -1.53 -14.21 -6.25
C HIS A 37 -0.17 -14.52 -5.63
N GLY A 38 -0.03 -15.75 -5.13
CA GLY A 38 1.21 -16.26 -4.54
C GLY A 38 1.98 -17.12 -5.52
N GLU A 39 3.31 -16.94 -5.60
CA GLU A 39 4.21 -17.81 -6.33
C GLU A 39 5.60 -17.84 -5.65
N ASN A 40 6.16 -19.03 -5.41
CA ASN A 40 7.54 -19.21 -4.91
C ASN A 40 7.89 -18.39 -3.64
N ASN A 41 6.99 -18.34 -2.65
CA ASN A 41 7.09 -17.55 -1.40
C ASN A 41 7.02 -16.02 -1.59
N TRP A 42 6.53 -15.57 -2.75
CA TRP A 42 6.24 -14.17 -3.04
C TRP A 42 4.76 -13.98 -3.31
N ARG A 43 4.26 -12.80 -2.97
CA ARG A 43 2.94 -12.29 -3.32
C ARG A 43 3.11 -11.21 -4.38
N TYR A 44 2.38 -11.33 -5.46
CA TYR A 44 2.35 -10.38 -6.55
C TYR A 44 0.99 -9.69 -6.56
N PRO A 45 0.94 -8.35 -6.54
CA PRO A 45 -0.34 -7.65 -6.53
C PRO A 45 -0.99 -7.73 -7.90
N ASP A 46 -2.25 -8.18 -7.91
CA ASP A 46 -3.14 -8.10 -9.07
C ASP A 46 -3.87 -6.75 -9.06
N GLN A 47 -4.32 -6.33 -7.87
CA GLN A 47 -4.98 -5.06 -7.66
C GLN A 47 -4.47 -4.36 -6.39
N LEU A 48 -4.24 -3.06 -6.53
CA LEU A 48 -3.77 -2.15 -5.50
C LEU A 48 -4.66 -0.92 -5.46
N THR A 49 -4.68 -0.28 -4.32
CA THR A 49 -5.13 1.09 -4.15
C THR A 49 -3.96 1.93 -3.68
N VAL A 50 -3.77 3.12 -4.25
CA VAL A 50 -2.80 4.10 -3.73
C VAL A 50 -3.51 4.93 -2.66
N VAL A 51 -3.03 4.83 -1.43
CA VAL A 51 -3.54 5.61 -0.29
C VAL A 51 -2.99 7.04 -0.36
N ASP A 52 -1.69 7.16 -0.60
CA ASP A 52 -0.99 8.45 -0.69
C ASP A 52 0.37 8.31 -1.40
N ALA A 53 0.96 9.43 -1.82
CA ALA A 53 2.23 9.50 -2.54
C ALA A 53 3.15 10.60 -1.99
N PHE A 54 4.43 10.28 -1.87
CA PHE A 54 5.44 11.06 -1.16
C PHE A 54 6.70 11.19 -1.99
N THR A 55 7.44 12.28 -1.77
CA THR A 55 8.78 12.45 -2.32
C THR A 55 9.82 11.78 -1.44
N GLU A 56 9.68 11.88 -0.11
CA GLU A 56 10.62 11.33 0.85
C GLU A 56 10.11 10.02 1.46
N VAL A 57 11.00 9.06 1.68
CA VAL A 57 10.66 7.77 2.29
C VAL A 57 10.20 7.91 3.75
N SER A 58 10.74 8.90 4.47
CA SER A 58 10.43 9.15 5.88
C SER A 58 8.95 9.49 6.07
N ASP A 59 8.39 10.35 5.20
CA ASP A 59 6.99 10.75 5.26
C ASP A 59 6.07 9.56 4.97
N ALA A 60 6.44 8.74 3.99
CA ALA A 60 5.68 7.53 3.64
C ALA A 60 5.67 6.52 4.80
N LEU A 61 6.81 6.31 5.47
CA LEU A 61 6.93 5.39 6.60
C LEU A 61 6.21 5.89 7.85
N ASP A 62 6.27 7.19 8.14
CA ASP A 62 5.51 7.82 9.24
C ASP A 62 4.00 7.67 9.02
N HIS A 63 3.52 7.93 7.79
CA HIS A 63 2.11 7.74 7.44
C HIS A 63 1.70 6.26 7.58
N HIS A 64 2.51 5.35 7.05
CA HIS A 64 2.29 3.92 7.17
C HIS A 64 2.20 3.48 8.64
N GLU A 65 3.10 3.93 9.52
CA GLU A 65 3.06 3.60 10.94
C GLU A 65 1.75 4.07 11.60
N LYS A 66 1.31 5.29 11.28
CA LYS A 66 0.05 5.85 11.80
C LYS A 66 -1.17 5.06 11.37
N LEU A 67 -1.22 4.61 10.10
CA LEU A 67 -2.32 3.78 9.61
C LEU A 67 -2.26 2.38 10.21
N HIS A 68 -1.09 1.74 10.22
CA HIS A 68 -0.92 0.39 10.75
C HIS A 68 -1.31 0.32 12.24
N ARG A 69 -1.00 1.35 13.04
CA ARG A 69 -1.46 1.41 14.45
C ARG A 69 -2.97 1.52 14.61
N ARG A 70 -3.68 2.08 13.62
CA ARG A 70 -5.13 2.31 13.67
C ARG A 70 -5.93 1.12 13.12
N ILE A 71 -5.42 0.50 12.07
CA ILE A 71 -6.08 -0.56 11.29
C ILE A 71 -5.02 -1.61 10.88
N PRO A 72 -4.47 -2.35 11.86
CA PRO A 72 -3.36 -3.26 11.62
C PRO A 72 -3.73 -4.44 10.72
N GLU A 73 -5.02 -4.79 10.61
CA GLU A 73 -5.52 -5.86 9.75
C GLU A 73 -5.41 -5.57 8.24
N ARG A 74 -5.09 -4.33 7.85
CA ARG A 74 -5.01 -3.90 6.46
C ARG A 74 -3.59 -4.07 5.90
N ASP A 75 -3.52 -4.55 4.67
CA ASP A 75 -2.27 -4.88 3.96
C ASP A 75 -1.64 -3.63 3.33
N TYR A 76 -1.13 -2.72 4.15
CA TYR A 76 -0.43 -1.51 3.70
C TYR A 76 1.07 -1.73 3.45
N PHE A 77 1.59 -1.16 2.37
CA PHE A 77 3.01 -1.22 2.02
C PHE A 77 3.54 0.11 1.48
N VAL A 78 4.76 0.46 1.89
CA VAL A 78 5.53 1.58 1.33
C VAL A 78 6.48 1.06 0.25
N VAL A 79 6.32 1.56 -0.97
CA VAL A 79 7.11 1.11 -2.13
C VAL A 79 7.49 2.28 -3.03
N HIS A 80 8.65 2.19 -3.68
CA HIS A 80 9.09 3.20 -4.65
C HIS A 80 8.70 2.80 -6.08
N THR A 81 8.17 3.75 -6.86
CA THR A 81 7.63 3.49 -8.21
C THR A 81 8.70 3.25 -9.28
N ASP A 82 9.98 3.45 -8.97
CA ASP A 82 11.09 3.03 -9.84
C ASP A 82 11.24 1.50 -9.90
N LYS A 83 10.68 0.76 -8.93
CA LYS A 83 10.68 -0.70 -8.97
C LYS A 83 9.85 -1.19 -10.15
N ARG A 84 10.52 -1.76 -11.16
CA ARG A 84 9.85 -2.29 -12.36
C ARG A 84 8.81 -3.37 -12.07
N LYS A 85 9.08 -4.22 -11.08
CA LYS A 85 8.17 -5.27 -10.60
C LYS A 85 7.95 -5.09 -9.10
N LEU A 86 6.72 -5.33 -8.66
CA LEU A 86 6.37 -5.34 -7.25
C LEU A 86 6.05 -6.77 -6.83
N ALA A 87 6.74 -7.22 -5.80
CA ALA A 87 6.49 -8.49 -5.14
C ALA A 87 6.81 -8.33 -3.64
N ILE A 88 5.94 -8.86 -2.80
CA ILE A 88 6.10 -8.84 -1.34
C ILE A 88 6.43 -10.26 -0.89
N LYS A 89 7.49 -10.43 -0.10
CA LYS A 89 7.84 -11.75 0.41
C LYS A 89 6.80 -12.19 1.43
N GLU A 90 6.35 -13.44 1.33
CA GLU A 90 5.22 -13.96 2.11
C GLU A 90 5.41 -13.86 3.64
N ARG A 91 6.65 -13.91 4.13
CA ARG A 91 6.95 -13.66 5.56
C ARG A 91 6.53 -12.27 6.06
N TYR A 92 6.58 -11.26 5.19
CA TYR A 92 6.15 -9.89 5.51
C TYR A 92 4.63 -9.77 5.40
N TRP A 93 4.02 -10.57 4.53
CA TRP A 93 2.57 -10.64 4.35
C TRP A 93 1.85 -11.25 5.56
N PHE A 94 2.30 -12.42 6.04
CA PHE A 94 1.72 -13.03 7.24
C PHE A 94 1.94 -12.19 8.50
N GLY A 95 3.07 -11.49 8.60
CA GLY A 95 3.32 -10.54 9.69
C GLY A 95 2.33 -9.38 9.71
N ALA A 96 1.91 -8.88 8.53
CA ALA A 96 0.87 -7.86 8.43
C ALA A 96 -0.51 -8.39 8.87
N ARG A 97 -0.87 -9.63 8.47
CA ARG A 97 -2.21 -10.18 8.72
C ARG A 97 -2.43 -10.81 10.10
N MET A 98 -1.36 -11.19 10.80
CA MET A 98 -1.42 -11.79 12.14
C MET A 98 -1.19 -10.78 13.27
N ALA A 99 -0.75 -9.56 12.96
CA ALA A 99 -0.76 -8.45 13.91
C ALA A 99 -2.20 -7.93 14.00
N SER A 100 -3.02 -8.49 14.87
CA SER A 100 -4.37 -8.02 15.23
C SER A 100 -4.64 -8.36 16.67
#